data_AF-A0A645HH51-F1
#
_entry.id   AF-A0A645HH51-F1
#
_cell.length_a   1.000
_cell.length_b   1.000
_cell.length_c   1.000
_cell.angle_alpha   90.00
_cell.angle_beta   90.00
_cell.angle_gamma   90.00
#
_symmetry.space_group_name_H-M   'P 1'
#
loop_
_entity.id
_entity.type
_entity.pdbx_description
1 polymer ?
#
loop_
_entity_poly.entity_id
_entity_poly.type
_entity_poly.pdbx_seq_one_letter_code
_entity_poly.pdbx_strand_id
1 'polypeptide(L)'
;MRGRATTGGTDLIAQVVHRKLPYITVGVFLLAIDCVVILMAGFIMGTEKAMYAMICVFACSKTLDVVLAGLGTDKAFHIITRKGHEITQRLLDEVGRGVTLVDAMGGYSNTQVQILLCVVTRIEMMSVKSIVHETDPHAFVFITDTHETLGEGFRNLSER
;
A
#
# COMPACT_ATOMS: atom_id res chain seq x y z
N MET A 1 2.77 12.70 6.91
CA MET A 1 3.74 12.76 8.03
C MET A 1 3.12 13.48 9.21
N ARG A 2 2.94 12.79 10.35
CA ARG A 2 2.31 13.35 11.56
C ARG A 2 3.13 13.24 12.84
N GLY A 3 4.32 12.70 12.75
CA GLY A 3 5.38 13.11 13.66
C GLY A 3 5.99 14.40 13.12
N ARG A 4 6.05 15.47 13.92
CA ARG A 4 7.01 16.57 13.74
C ARG A 4 8.44 16.08 14.04
N ALA A 5 8.76 14.87 13.57
CA ALA A 5 10.05 14.23 13.70
C ALA A 5 10.91 14.77 12.57
N THR A 6 11.73 15.75 12.92
CA THR A 6 12.75 16.35 12.08
C THR A 6 13.98 15.45 12.15
N THR A 7 14.52 15.02 11.01
CA THR A 7 15.83 14.34 10.95
C THR A 7 17.00 15.26 11.31
N GLY A 8 16.73 16.51 11.68
CA GLY A 8 17.63 17.36 12.46
C GLY A 8 18.41 18.41 11.67
N GLY A 9 18.27 18.49 10.34
CA GLY A 9 18.97 19.50 9.55
C GLY A 9 18.22 19.95 8.30
N THR A 10 18.10 19.07 7.32
CA THR A 10 17.64 19.41 5.96
C THR A 10 16.12 19.54 5.85
N ASP A 11 15.37 18.71 6.57
CA ASP A 11 13.90 18.72 6.60
C ASP A 11 13.31 20.04 7.10
N LEU A 12 13.99 20.70 8.03
CA LEU A 12 13.53 21.95 8.63
C LEU A 12 13.67 23.11 7.64
N ILE A 13 14.77 23.13 6.88
CA ILE A 13 14.99 24.06 5.78
C ILE A 13 13.98 23.78 4.65
N ALA A 14 13.74 22.51 4.32
CA ALA A 14 12.77 22.12 3.31
C ALA A 14 11.34 22.59 3.64
N GLN A 15 10.91 22.49 4.91
CA GLN A 15 9.63 23.02 5.36
C GLN A 15 9.56 24.56 5.31
N VAL A 16 10.65 25.25 5.66
CA VAL A 16 10.72 26.73 5.57
C VAL A 16 10.67 27.20 4.12
N VAL A 17 11.34 26.51 3.21
CA VAL A 17 11.31 26.81 1.77
C VAL A 17 9.95 26.50 1.16
N HIS A 18 9.32 25.37 1.51
CA HIS A 18 7.95 25.04 1.07
C HIS A 18 6.93 26.10 1.50
N ARG A 19 7.14 26.73 2.68
CA ARG A 19 6.32 27.86 3.16
C ARG A 19 6.44 29.12 2.29
N LYS A 20 7.57 29.30 1.58
CA LYS A 20 7.82 30.44 0.66
C LYS A 20 7.57 30.09 -0.81
N LEU A 21 7.66 28.81 -1.18
CA LEU A 21 7.45 28.27 -2.53
C LEU A 21 6.54 27.03 -2.47
N PRO A 22 5.21 27.22 -2.32
CA PRO A 22 4.26 26.13 -2.11
C PRO A 22 4.11 25.20 -3.33
N TYR A 23 4.60 25.63 -4.50
CA TYR A 23 4.57 24.85 -5.75
C TYR A 23 5.63 23.74 -5.80
N ILE A 24 6.64 23.77 -4.93
CA ILE A 24 7.71 22.77 -4.87
C ILE A 24 7.43 21.86 -3.69
N THR A 25 7.23 20.57 -3.96
CA THR A 25 7.03 19.58 -2.90
C THR A 25 8.31 19.37 -2.10
N VAL A 26 8.16 19.12 -0.80
CA VAL A 26 9.30 18.86 0.12
C VAL A 26 10.21 17.75 -0.42
N GLY A 27 9.63 16.73 -1.07
CA GLY A 27 10.39 15.63 -1.68
C GLY A 27 11.30 16.06 -2.84
N VAL A 28 10.84 16.96 -3.72
CA VAL A 28 11.67 17.49 -4.82
C VAL A 28 12.83 18.32 -4.28
N PHE A 29 12.60 19.07 -3.20
CA PHE A 29 13.65 19.87 -2.56
C PHE A 29 14.71 18.98 -1.87
N LEU A 30 14.30 17.93 -1.17
CA LEU A 30 15.23 16.96 -0.57
C LEU A 30 16.05 16.23 -1.64
N LEU A 31 15.39 15.78 -2.73
CA LEU A 31 16.07 15.15 -3.86
C LEU A 31 17.11 16.08 -4.51
N ALA A 32 16.81 17.37 -4.63
CA ALA A 32 17.75 18.35 -5.16
C ALA A 32 18.98 18.50 -4.25
N ILE A 33 18.80 18.50 -2.92
CA ILE A 33 19.91 18.57 -1.97
C ILE A 33 20.76 17.30 -2.05
N ASP A 34 20.15 16.12 -2.07
CA ASP A 34 20.88 14.85 -2.20
C ASP A 34 21.67 14.78 -3.52
N CYS A 35 21.09 15.25 -4.63
CA CYS A 35 21.81 15.38 -5.90
C CYS A 35 23.04 16.30 -5.78
N VAL A 36 22.92 17.45 -5.12
CA VAL A 36 24.04 18.38 -4.92
C VAL A 36 25.13 17.75 -4.06
N VAL A 37 24.76 17.05 -2.99
CA VAL A 37 25.70 16.35 -2.10
C VAL A 37 26.44 15.23 -2.86
N ILE A 38 25.73 14.44 -3.67
CA ILE A 38 26.32 13.37 -4.49
C ILE A 38 27.28 13.95 -5.55
N LEU A 39 26.90 15.06 -6.21
CA LEU A 39 27.76 15.74 -7.19
C LEU A 39 29.03 16.33 -6.55
N MET A 40 28.91 16.97 -5.38
CA MET A 40 30.08 17.44 -4.62
C MET A 40 30.96 16.27 -4.16
N ALA A 41 30.37 15.17 -3.70
CA ALA A 41 31.11 13.98 -3.30
C ALA A 41 31.87 13.35 -4.48
N GLY A 42 31.27 13.30 -5.67
CA GLY A 42 31.94 12.83 -6.88
C GLY A 42 33.11 13.73 -7.31
N PHE A 43 32.97 15.05 -7.15
CA PHE A 43 34.02 16.01 -7.48
C PHE A 43 35.19 15.98 -6.49
N ILE A 44 34.91 15.82 -5.19
CA ILE A 44 35.92 15.91 -4.12
C ILE A 44 36.55 14.55 -3.80
N MET A 45 35.77 13.47 -3.85
CA MET A 45 36.16 12.16 -3.30
C MET A 45 36.34 11.06 -4.35
N GLY A 46 36.08 11.35 -5.62
CA GLY A 46 36.20 10.41 -6.74
C GLY A 46 34.94 9.57 -6.99
N THR A 47 34.86 8.97 -8.18
CA THR A 47 33.69 8.25 -8.68
C THR A 47 33.26 7.07 -7.81
N GLU A 48 34.22 6.34 -7.23
CA GLU A 48 33.95 5.17 -6.38
C GLU A 48 33.15 5.54 -5.12
N LYS A 49 33.53 6.61 -4.42
CA LYS A 49 32.81 7.09 -3.23
C LYS A 49 31.45 7.69 -3.56
N ALA A 50 31.31 8.31 -4.73
CA ALA A 50 30.01 8.79 -5.21
C ALA A 50 29.02 7.65 -5.49
N MET A 51 29.50 6.52 -6.02
CA MET A 51 28.66 5.33 -6.21
C MET A 51 28.17 4.77 -4.87
N TYR A 52 29.04 4.69 -3.86
CA TYR A 52 28.62 4.29 -2.52
C TYR A 52 27.57 5.24 -1.91
N ALA A 53 27.74 6.56 -2.07
CA ALA A 53 26.77 7.53 -1.61
C ALA A 53 25.40 7.36 -2.30
N MET A 54 25.41 7.13 -3.62
CA MET A 54 24.18 6.88 -4.39
C MET A 54 23.45 5.62 -3.93
N ILE A 55 24.18 4.53 -3.68
CA ILE A 55 23.61 3.28 -3.14
C ILE A 55 22.99 3.53 -1.76
N CYS A 56 23.68 4.24 -0.88
CA CYS A 56 23.16 4.57 0.46
C CYS A 56 21.86 5.37 0.39
N VAL A 57 21.81 6.43 -0.41
CA VAL A 57 20.60 7.27 -0.57
C VAL A 57 19.44 6.45 -1.13
N PHE A 58 19.69 5.62 -2.14
CA PHE A 58 18.66 4.73 -2.70
C PHE A 58 18.14 3.74 -1.66
N ALA A 59 19.04 3.08 -0.93
CA ALA A 59 18.68 2.14 0.13
C ALA A 59 17.84 2.83 1.23
N CYS A 60 18.28 3.98 1.73
CA CYS A 60 17.54 4.77 2.71
C CYS A 60 16.16 5.18 2.22
N SER A 61 16.03 5.65 0.97
CA SER A 61 14.73 6.00 0.39
C SER A 61 13.79 4.79 0.36
N LYS A 62 14.28 3.61 -0.07
CA LYS A 62 13.46 2.39 -0.10
C LYS A 62 13.07 1.93 1.30
N THR A 63 13.98 2.02 2.27
CA THR A 63 13.65 1.69 3.66
C THR A 63 12.60 2.66 4.22
N LEU A 64 12.71 3.95 3.94
CA LEU A 64 11.70 4.95 4.34
C LEU A 64 10.33 4.65 3.72
N ASP A 65 10.27 4.31 2.44
CA ASP A 65 9.02 3.93 1.79
C ASP A 65 8.35 2.74 2.51
N VAL A 66 9.14 1.72 2.88
CA VAL A 66 8.64 0.54 3.60
C VAL A 66 8.17 0.90 5.02
N VAL A 67 8.91 1.76 5.73
CA VAL A 67 8.54 2.21 7.08
C VAL A 67 7.28 3.08 7.07
N LEU A 68 7.16 3.98 6.09
CA LEU A 68 6.03 4.90 5.97
C LEU A 68 4.77 4.20 5.46
N ALA A 69 4.88 3.31 4.47
CA ALA A 69 3.74 2.51 3.99
C ALA A 69 3.34 1.40 4.99
N GLY A 70 4.29 0.97 5.82
CA GLY A 70 4.12 -0.15 6.76
C GLY A 70 4.36 -1.52 6.12
N LEU A 71 4.68 -2.51 6.96
CA LEU A 71 5.04 -3.87 6.52
C LEU A 71 3.84 -4.70 6.01
N GLY A 72 2.61 -4.26 6.26
CA GLY A 72 1.39 -4.92 5.84
C GLY A 72 0.70 -4.12 4.75
N THR A 73 0.73 -4.62 3.51
CA THR A 73 -0.19 -4.16 2.46
C THR A 73 -1.41 -5.06 2.50
N ASP A 74 -2.53 -4.51 2.93
CA ASP A 74 -3.81 -5.19 2.87
C ASP A 74 -4.26 -5.28 1.41
N LYS A 75 -5.06 -6.30 1.14
CA LYS A 75 -5.47 -6.66 -0.22
C LYS A 75 -6.98 -6.69 -0.26
N ALA A 76 -7.55 -5.96 -1.21
CA ALA A 76 -8.98 -6.00 -1.47
C ALA A 76 -9.26 -7.11 -2.47
N PHE A 77 -10.01 -8.11 -2.02
CA PHE A 77 -10.53 -9.19 -2.83
C PHE A 77 -11.88 -8.80 -3.40
N HIS A 78 -12.00 -9.00 -4.71
CA HIS A 78 -13.25 -8.90 -5.43
C HIS A 78 -13.53 -10.28 -6.02
N ILE A 79 -14.49 -10.99 -5.42
CA ILE A 79 -14.83 -12.37 -5.77
C ILE A 79 -16.21 -12.37 -6.44
N ILE A 80 -16.27 -12.74 -7.70
CA ILE A 80 -17.49 -12.83 -8.49
C ILE A 80 -17.88 -14.30 -8.63
N THR A 81 -19.04 -14.65 -8.09
CA THR A 81 -19.46 -16.05 -7.92
C THR A 81 -20.99 -16.16 -7.86
N ARG A 82 -21.51 -17.36 -8.10
CA ARG A 82 -22.92 -17.71 -7.83
C ARG A 82 -23.12 -18.32 -6.43
N LYS A 83 -22.05 -18.67 -5.74
CA LYS A 83 -22.07 -19.28 -4.40
C LYS A 83 -21.64 -18.30 -3.31
N GLY A 84 -22.10 -17.04 -3.43
CA GLY A 84 -21.64 -15.97 -2.55
C GLY A 84 -21.96 -16.21 -1.08
N HIS A 85 -23.10 -16.82 -0.78
CA HIS A 85 -23.49 -17.14 0.60
C HIS A 85 -22.56 -18.18 1.26
N GLU A 86 -22.26 -19.28 0.56
CA GLU A 86 -21.36 -20.34 1.06
C GLU A 86 -19.95 -19.79 1.31
N ILE A 87 -19.41 -19.00 0.38
CA ILE A 87 -18.08 -18.38 0.53
C ILE A 87 -18.09 -17.38 1.68
N THR A 88 -19.13 -16.57 1.82
CA THR A 88 -19.26 -15.59 2.91
C THR A 88 -19.25 -16.28 4.27
N GLN A 89 -19.99 -17.37 4.42
CA GLN A 89 -20.05 -18.11 5.68
C GLN A 89 -18.69 -18.71 6.04
N ARG A 90 -18.00 -19.35 5.09
CA ARG A 90 -16.65 -19.88 5.31
C ARG A 90 -15.63 -18.78 5.65
N LEU A 91 -15.71 -17.61 5.00
CA LEU A 91 -14.82 -16.49 5.32
C LEU A 91 -15.07 -15.92 6.73
N LEU A 92 -16.32 -15.90 7.19
CA LEU A 92 -16.65 -15.50 8.55
C LEU A 92 -16.17 -16.54 9.59
N ASP A 93 -16.40 -17.82 9.32
CA ASP A 93 -16.15 -18.89 10.30
C ASP A 93 -14.67 -19.32 10.36
N GLU A 94 -14.01 -19.44 9.20
CA GLU A 94 -12.63 -19.96 9.11
C GLU A 94 -11.56 -18.87 9.17
N VAL A 95 -11.86 -17.67 8.64
CA VAL A 95 -10.90 -16.55 8.56
C VAL A 95 -11.25 -15.43 9.54
N GLY A 96 -12.50 -15.33 9.99
CA GLY A 96 -12.96 -14.24 10.85
C GLY A 96 -13.05 -12.90 10.14
N ARG A 97 -13.27 -12.88 8.81
CA ARG A 97 -13.32 -11.65 8.02
C ARG A 97 -14.71 -11.33 7.48
N GLY A 98 -15.11 -10.08 7.72
CA GLY A 98 -16.34 -9.51 7.18
C GLY A 98 -16.28 -9.39 5.66
N VAL A 99 -17.44 -9.60 5.02
CA VAL A 99 -17.61 -9.54 3.58
C VAL A 99 -18.83 -8.70 3.27
N THR A 100 -18.72 -7.79 2.30
CA THR A 100 -19.88 -7.07 1.75
C THR A 100 -20.34 -7.77 0.47
N LEU A 101 -21.63 -8.07 0.39
CA LEU A 101 -22.27 -8.68 -0.76
C LEU A 101 -22.89 -7.61 -1.65
N VAL A 102 -22.60 -7.67 -2.94
CA VAL A 102 -23.22 -6.81 -3.96
C VAL A 102 -23.89 -7.71 -5.00
N ASP A 103 -25.20 -7.54 -5.17
CA ASP A 103 -25.93 -8.23 -6.23
C ASP A 103 -25.59 -7.58 -7.58
N ALA A 104 -25.21 -8.41 -8.55
CA ALA A 104 -24.84 -7.99 -9.89
C ALA A 104 -25.44 -8.91 -10.95
N MET A 105 -25.41 -8.45 -12.20
CA MET A 105 -25.84 -9.23 -13.35
C MET A 105 -24.70 -9.31 -14.36
N GLY A 106 -24.39 -10.51 -14.83
CA GLY A 106 -23.37 -10.70 -15.85
C GLY A 106 -23.81 -10.08 -17.17
N GLY A 107 -23.07 -9.09 -17.68
CA GLY A 107 -23.45 -8.37 -18.91
C GLY A 107 -23.48 -9.24 -20.18
N TYR A 108 -22.71 -10.33 -20.21
CA TYR A 108 -22.74 -11.30 -21.31
C TYR A 108 -23.76 -12.42 -21.08
N SER A 109 -23.77 -13.02 -19.88
CA SER A 109 -24.59 -14.19 -19.57
C SER A 109 -26.03 -13.85 -19.18
N ASN A 110 -26.32 -12.58 -18.84
CA ASN A 110 -27.57 -12.13 -18.21
C ASN A 110 -27.98 -12.95 -16.97
N THR A 111 -27.00 -13.54 -16.29
CA THR A 111 -27.23 -14.32 -15.07
C THR A 111 -26.95 -13.49 -13.84
N GLN A 112 -27.80 -13.63 -12.81
CA GLN A 112 -27.52 -13.11 -11.48
C GLN A 112 -26.20 -13.69 -10.97
N VAL A 113 -25.34 -12.82 -10.44
CA VAL A 113 -24.08 -13.16 -9.77
C VAL A 113 -23.93 -12.27 -8.55
N GLN A 114 -23.09 -12.69 -7.61
CA GLN A 114 -22.75 -11.89 -6.44
C GLN A 114 -21.28 -11.50 -6.50
N ILE A 115 -21.01 -10.23 -6.18
CA ILE A 115 -19.67 -9.70 -5.99
C ILE A 115 -19.45 -9.61 -4.48
N LEU A 116 -18.47 -10.36 -3.99
CA LEU A 116 -18.03 -10.34 -2.59
C LEU A 116 -16.83 -9.41 -2.51
N LEU A 117 -16.95 -8.40 -1.64
CA LEU A 117 -15.92 -7.43 -1.33
C LEU A 117 -15.41 -7.73 0.07
N CYS A 118 -14.14 -8.13 0.17
CA CYS A 118 -13.48 -8.26 1.46
C CYS A 118 -12.05 -7.73 1.39
N VAL A 119 -11.61 -7.14 2.49
CA VAL A 119 -10.22 -6.74 2.67
C VAL A 119 -9.60 -7.77 3.59
N VAL A 120 -8.40 -8.23 3.24
CA VAL A 120 -7.66 -9.21 4.03
C VAL A 120 -6.19 -8.83 4.10
N THR A 121 -5.53 -9.31 5.15
CA THR A 121 -4.08 -9.16 5.28
C THR A 121 -3.35 -10.10 4.32
N ARG A 122 -2.06 -9.85 4.12
CA ARG A 122 -1.20 -10.70 3.27
C ARG A 122 -1.17 -12.17 3.70
N ILE A 123 -1.29 -12.43 5.00
CA ILE A 123 -1.25 -13.78 5.58
C ILE A 123 -2.57 -14.51 5.31
N GLU A 124 -3.70 -13.82 5.45
CA GLU A 124 -5.05 -14.35 5.22
C GLU A 124 -5.34 -14.66 3.74
N MET A 125 -4.60 -14.03 2.82
CA MET A 125 -4.77 -14.17 1.37
C MET A 125 -4.84 -15.63 0.90
N MET A 126 -3.97 -16.50 1.43
CA MET A 126 -3.89 -17.90 1.00
C MET A 126 -5.15 -18.67 1.42
N SER A 127 -5.65 -18.46 2.63
CA SER A 127 -6.86 -19.09 3.12
C SER A 127 -8.08 -18.67 2.29
N VAL A 128 -8.21 -17.37 1.97
CA VAL A 128 -9.30 -16.88 1.12
C VAL A 128 -9.26 -17.51 -0.27
N LYS A 129 -8.09 -17.59 -0.89
CA LYS A 129 -7.95 -18.26 -2.20
C LYS A 129 -8.36 -19.73 -2.16
N SER A 130 -7.98 -20.45 -1.10
CA SER A 130 -8.34 -21.86 -0.92
C SER A 130 -9.85 -22.02 -0.77
N ILE A 131 -10.47 -21.25 0.13
CA ILE A 131 -11.91 -21.27 0.37
C ILE A 131 -12.69 -21.00 -0.91
N VAL A 132 -12.30 -19.97 -1.68
CA VAL A 132 -12.98 -19.65 -2.94
C VAL A 132 -12.83 -20.78 -3.94
N HIS A 133 -11.61 -21.31 -4.12
CA HIS A 133 -11.35 -22.37 -5.09
C HIS A 133 -12.08 -23.68 -4.76
N GLU A 134 -12.10 -24.08 -3.49
CA GLU A 134 -12.79 -25.28 -3.01
C GLU A 134 -14.31 -25.15 -3.15
N THR A 135 -14.85 -23.96 -2.90
CA THR A 135 -16.31 -23.73 -2.90
C THR A 135 -16.84 -23.53 -4.32
N ASP A 136 -16.17 -22.70 -5.12
CA ASP A 136 -16.53 -22.40 -6.50
C ASP A 136 -15.29 -22.32 -7.41
N PRO A 137 -14.91 -23.44 -8.07
CA PRO A 137 -13.81 -23.46 -9.03
C PRO A 137 -14.00 -22.53 -10.24
N HIS A 138 -15.24 -22.09 -10.50
CA HIS A 138 -15.57 -21.18 -11.59
C HIS A 138 -15.69 -19.71 -11.14
N ALA A 139 -15.43 -19.42 -9.87
CA ALA A 139 -15.40 -18.05 -9.38
C ALA A 139 -14.30 -17.24 -10.07
N PHE A 140 -14.63 -16.00 -10.43
CA PHE A 140 -13.66 -15.05 -10.94
C PHE A 140 -13.20 -14.15 -9.80
N VAL A 141 -11.89 -14.10 -9.55
CA VAL A 141 -11.30 -13.31 -8.47
C VAL A 141 -10.29 -12.36 -9.04
N PHE A 142 -10.41 -11.08 -8.69
CA PHE A 142 -9.32 -10.12 -8.88
C PHE A 142 -8.98 -9.44 -7.55
N ILE A 143 -7.70 -9.19 -7.35
CA ILE A 143 -7.16 -8.67 -6.11
C ILE A 143 -6.54 -7.31 -6.42
N THR A 144 -6.89 -6.31 -5.63
CA THR A 144 -6.33 -4.97 -5.74
C THR A 144 -5.53 -4.63 -4.47
N ASP A 145 -4.48 -3.85 -4.68
CA ASP A 145 -3.63 -3.37 -3.60
C ASP A 145 -4.30 -2.17 -2.95
N THR A 146 -4.48 -2.23 -1.63
CA THR A 146 -5.02 -1.11 -0.89
C THR A 146 -3.86 -0.26 -0.37
N HIS A 147 -3.93 1.05 -0.60
CA HIS A 147 -2.94 1.99 -0.08
C HIS A 147 -3.12 2.20 1.44
N GLU A 148 -4.37 2.21 1.90
CA GLU A 148 -4.72 2.40 3.30
C GLU A 148 -6.07 1.73 3.57
N THR A 149 -6.16 0.96 4.66
CA THR A 149 -7.41 0.37 5.15
C THR A 149 -7.62 0.80 6.59
N LEU A 150 -8.79 1.38 6.85
CA LEU A 150 -9.12 2.00 8.13
C LEU A 150 -10.49 1.49 8.59
N GLY A 151 -10.65 1.35 9.90
CA GLY A 151 -11.89 0.94 10.54
C GLY A 151 -11.80 -0.42 11.23
N GLU A 152 -12.97 -0.98 11.53
CA GLU A 152 -13.12 -2.23 12.28
C GLU A 152 -12.31 -3.38 11.69
N GLY A 153 -11.48 -4.01 12.52
CA GLY A 153 -10.58 -5.10 12.11
C GLY A 153 -9.30 -4.66 11.38
N PHE A 154 -9.07 -3.36 11.23
CA PHE A 154 -7.89 -2.73 10.61
C PHE A 154 -7.37 -1.57 11.47
N ARG A 155 -6.63 -0.61 10.88
CA ARG A 155 -6.11 0.58 11.59
C ARG A 155 -7.24 1.55 11.94
N ASN A 156 -7.09 2.34 12.99
CA ASN A 156 -8.14 3.25 13.44
C ASN A 156 -8.43 4.38 12.43
N LEU A 157 -9.72 4.70 12.23
CA LEU A 157 -10.17 5.85 11.42
C LEU A 157 -9.64 7.21 11.91
N SER A 158 -9.29 7.30 13.21
CA SER A 158 -8.83 8.55 13.83
C SER A 158 -7.32 8.76 13.78
N GLU A 159 -6.57 7.89 13.08
CA GLU A 159 -5.21 8.23 12.65
C GLU A 159 -5.33 9.27 11.52
N ARG A 160 -5.72 10.46 11.95
CA ARG A 160 -5.06 11.64 11.49
C ARG A 160 -3.60 11.44 11.90
#